data_AF-A0A2G2G1E9-F1
#
_entry.id   AF-A0A2G2G1E9-F1
#
_cell.length_a   1.000
_cell.length_b   1.000
_cell.length_c   1.000
_cell.angle_alpha   90.00
_cell.angle_beta   90.00
_cell.angle_gamma   90.00
#
_symmetry.space_group_name_H-M   'P 1'
#
loop_
_entity.id
_entity.type
_entity.pdbx_description
1 polymer ?
#
loop_
_entity_poly.entity_id
_entity_poly.type
_entity_poly.pdbx_seq_one_letter_code
_entity_poly.pdbx_strand_id
1 'polypeptide(L)'
;MTFHRIENLIGRLSAGLALIGGLGLIFATLMTCISICLKLSRRLLDRFFSSELFTWAHPILGEEELVELSVGFALFAVLPYVMFRRGHVTIDLFESLFGRLLNRLLVLLGDLTLAVIAYLLMSRQWFLIFKKARRDDPLWSELFLRGNWSEIGDRLRDSQESQIIGIPLWPTYMVAEFCTVVFFITAVFCVIRSARTLRHPSQIEV
;
A
#
# COMPACT_ATOMS: atom_id res chain seq x y z
N MET A 1 -24.67 19.09 5.82
CA MET A 1 -24.83 17.63 6.01
C MET A 1 -23.97 16.77 5.08
N THR A 2 -23.81 17.10 3.79
CA THR A 2 -23.08 16.25 2.82
C THR A 2 -21.61 16.04 3.15
N PHE A 3 -20.90 17.08 3.62
CA PHE A 3 -19.46 16.99 3.92
C PHE A 3 -19.14 16.01 5.06
N HIS A 4 -19.92 16.03 6.14
CA HIS A 4 -19.74 15.11 7.28
C HIS A 4 -19.99 13.66 6.89
N ARG A 5 -20.92 13.40 5.95
CA ARG A 5 -21.14 12.04 5.44
C ARG A 5 -19.94 11.53 4.64
N ILE A 6 -19.37 12.37 3.79
CA ILE A 6 -18.17 12.05 3.00
C ILE A 6 -16.97 11.81 3.92
N GLU A 7 -16.78 12.66 4.93
CA GLU A 7 -15.71 12.50 5.92
C GLU A 7 -15.81 11.17 6.67
N ASN A 8 -17.01 10.83 7.16
CA ASN A 8 -17.24 9.57 7.84
C ASN A 8 -17.04 8.36 6.91
N LEU A 9 -17.44 8.47 5.64
CA LEU A 9 -17.23 7.41 4.65
C LEU A 9 -15.74 7.18 4.38
N ILE A 10 -14.99 8.25 4.08
CA ILE A 10 -13.54 8.18 3.82
C ILE A 10 -12.80 7.67 5.05
N GLY A 11 -13.18 8.13 6.24
CA GLY A 11 -12.62 7.65 7.50
C GLY A 11 -12.83 6.16 7.73
N ARG A 12 -14.05 5.65 7.46
CA ARG A 12 -14.37 4.22 7.57
C ARG A 12 -13.65 3.38 6.53
N LEU A 13 -13.58 3.84 5.28
CA LEU A 13 -12.86 3.13 4.21
C LEU A 13 -11.36 3.06 4.51
N SER A 14 -10.77 4.18 4.91
CA SER A 14 -9.34 4.26 5.25
C SER A 14 -9.02 3.41 6.48
N ALA A 15 -9.87 3.43 7.51
CA ALA A 15 -9.71 2.58 8.68
C ALA A 15 -9.85 1.09 8.34
N GLY A 16 -10.81 0.74 7.48
CA GLY A 16 -10.99 -0.63 7.00
C GLY A 16 -9.74 -1.14 6.27
N LEU A 17 -9.19 -0.34 5.34
CA LEU A 17 -7.94 -0.66 4.67
C LEU A 17 -6.76 -0.81 5.64
N ALA A 18 -6.62 0.10 6.60
CA ALA A 18 -5.57 0.01 7.61
C ALA A 18 -5.66 -1.25 8.48
N LEU A 19 -6.88 -1.70 8.82
CA LEU A 19 -7.08 -2.96 9.53
C LEU A 19 -6.67 -4.17 8.69
N ILE A 20 -7.05 -4.18 7.40
CA ILE A 20 -6.65 -5.26 6.48
C ILE A 20 -5.12 -5.25 6.28
N GLY A 21 -4.50 -4.08 6.15
CA GLY A 21 -3.05 -3.94 6.10
C GLY A 21 -2.36 -4.42 7.38
N GLY A 22 -2.93 -4.10 8.55
CA GLY A 22 -2.46 -4.58 9.84
C GLY A 22 -2.52 -6.10 9.98
N LEU A 23 -3.56 -6.75 9.44
CA LEU A 23 -3.63 -8.21 9.34
C LEU A 23 -2.50 -8.77 8.46
N GLY A 24 -2.16 -8.10 7.35
CA GLY A 24 -1.01 -8.44 6.53
C GLY A 24 0.31 -8.35 7.29
N LEU A 25 0.48 -7.36 8.16
CA LEU A 25 1.68 -7.22 9.00
C LEU A 25 1.78 -8.30 10.08
N ILE A 26 0.64 -8.67 10.70
CA ILE A 26 0.57 -9.80 11.65
C ILE A 26 0.95 -11.09 10.93
N PHE A 27 0.40 -11.31 9.74
CA PHE A 27 0.74 -12.47 8.91
C PHE A 27 2.24 -12.52 8.58
N ALA A 28 2.83 -11.41 8.12
CA ALA A 28 4.27 -11.31 7.87
C ALA A 28 5.10 -11.62 9.12
N THR A 29 4.68 -11.11 10.28
CA THR A 29 5.35 -11.37 11.56
C THR A 29 5.31 -12.85 11.94
N LEU A 30 4.14 -13.48 11.84
CA LEU A 30 3.97 -14.91 12.13
C LEU A 30 4.80 -15.77 11.17
N MET A 31 4.79 -15.44 9.88
CA MET A 31 5.58 -16.16 8.87
C MET A 31 7.08 -16.10 9.19
N THR A 32 7.59 -14.92 9.54
CA THR A 32 8.99 -14.73 9.95
C THR A 32 9.32 -15.48 11.24
N CYS A 33 8.43 -15.47 12.25
CA CYS A 33 8.62 -16.25 13.47
C CYS A 33 8.69 -17.76 13.18
N ILE A 34 7.79 -18.29 12.36
CA ILE A 34 7.77 -19.71 11.96
C ILE A 34 9.06 -20.06 11.21
N SER A 35 9.50 -19.22 10.27
CA SER A 35 10.76 -19.38 9.55
C SER A 35 11.97 -19.50 10.48
N ILE A 36 12.12 -18.55 11.41
CA ILE A 36 13.24 -18.51 12.34
C ILE A 36 13.22 -19.74 13.25
N CYS A 37 12.05 -20.13 13.75
CA CYS A 37 11.90 -21.34 14.57
C CYS A 37 12.32 -22.60 13.81
N LEU A 38 11.91 -22.76 12.55
CA LEU A 38 12.23 -23.93 11.74
C LEU A 38 13.73 -23.98 11.40
N LYS A 39 14.32 -22.84 11.02
CA LYS A 39 15.77 -22.70 10.78
C LYS A 39 16.59 -22.99 12.04
N LEU A 40 16.15 -22.49 13.20
CA LEU A 40 16.83 -22.71 14.48
C LEU A 40 16.72 -24.17 14.92
N SER A 41 15.53 -24.77 14.81
CA SER A 41 15.30 -26.18 15.13
C SER A 41 16.23 -27.09 14.31
N ARG A 42 16.36 -26.85 13.00
CA ARG A 42 17.28 -27.59 12.13
C ARG A 42 18.74 -27.45 12.58
N ARG A 43 19.21 -26.21 12.81
CA ARG A 43 20.60 -25.96 13.26
C ARG A 43 20.92 -26.64 14.59
N LEU A 44 19.95 -26.70 15.51
CA LEU A 44 20.12 -27.41 16.77
C LEU A 44 20.16 -28.92 16.54
N LEU A 45 19.24 -29.46 15.73
CA LEU A 45 19.19 -30.90 15.44
C LEU A 45 20.47 -31.40 14.78
N ASP A 46 20.99 -30.69 13.76
CA ASP A 46 22.24 -31.03 13.08
C ASP A 46 23.46 -30.99 14.03
N ARG A 47 23.40 -30.19 15.11
CA ARG A 47 24.46 -30.08 16.10
C ARG A 47 24.43 -31.21 17.14
N PHE A 48 23.25 -31.73 17.46
CA PHE A 48 23.05 -32.72 18.53
C PHE A 48 22.79 -34.14 18.03
N PHE A 49 22.28 -34.32 16.81
CA PHE A 49 21.88 -35.60 16.22
C PHE A 49 22.39 -35.76 14.78
N SER A 50 22.78 -36.99 14.41
CA SER A 50 23.15 -37.33 13.03
C SER A 50 21.92 -37.27 12.12
N SER A 51 22.05 -36.52 11.03
CA SER A 51 21.05 -35.90 10.14
C SER A 51 20.08 -36.82 9.37
N GLU A 52 19.90 -38.10 9.75
CA GLU A 52 19.08 -39.05 8.98
C GLU A 52 17.62 -39.17 9.46
N LEU A 53 17.29 -38.70 10.67
CA LEU A 53 15.95 -38.89 11.26
C LEU A 53 14.90 -37.85 10.84
N PHE A 54 15.29 -36.69 10.31
CA PHE A 54 14.37 -35.58 10.02
C PHE A 54 14.62 -34.92 8.66
N THR A 55 14.46 -35.70 7.58
CA THR A 55 14.48 -35.21 6.19
C THR A 55 13.33 -34.25 5.85
N TRP A 56 12.29 -34.17 6.70
CA TRP A 56 11.13 -33.29 6.46
C TRP A 56 11.35 -31.82 6.89
N ALA A 57 12.37 -31.53 7.70
CA ALA A 57 12.65 -30.19 8.20
C ALA A 57 13.54 -29.40 7.21
N HIS A 58 13.00 -29.09 6.03
CA HIS A 58 13.69 -28.24 5.05
C HIS A 58 13.38 -26.74 5.30
N PRO A 59 14.38 -25.85 5.15
CA PRO A 59 14.16 -24.40 5.11
C PRO A 59 13.17 -24.07 4.01
N ILE A 60 12.15 -23.28 4.35
CA ILE A 60 11.12 -22.89 3.41
C ILE A 60 11.74 -21.90 2.43
N LEU A 61 11.91 -22.33 1.18
CA LEU A 61 12.32 -21.45 0.08
C LEU A 61 11.13 -20.56 -0.29
N GLY A 62 11.35 -19.25 -0.37
CA GLY A 62 10.36 -18.28 -0.86
C GLY A 62 9.59 -17.53 0.22
N GLU A 63 9.76 -17.85 1.50
CA GLU A 63 9.13 -17.11 2.61
C GLU A 63 9.47 -15.61 2.62
N GLU A 64 10.68 -15.24 2.19
CA GLU A 64 11.12 -13.86 2.11
C GLU A 64 10.31 -13.06 1.08
N GLU A 65 9.95 -13.65 -0.08
CA GLU A 65 9.11 -13.00 -1.09
C GLU A 65 7.69 -12.76 -0.54
N LEU A 66 7.15 -13.71 0.20
CA LEU A 66 5.82 -13.60 0.78
C LEU A 66 5.77 -12.52 1.87
N VAL A 67 6.83 -12.43 2.68
CA VAL A 67 6.98 -11.37 3.69
C VAL A 67 7.13 -10.01 3.02
N GLU A 68 7.95 -9.90 1.97
CA GLU A 68 8.13 -8.64 1.21
C GLU A 68 6.80 -8.14 0.62
N LEU A 69 6.05 -9.03 -0.03
CA LEU A 69 4.72 -8.69 -0.58
C LEU A 69 3.72 -8.30 0.52
N SER A 70 3.74 -8.99 1.66
CA SER A 70 2.85 -8.71 2.79
C SER A 70 3.15 -7.36 3.45
N VAL A 71 4.43 -7.02 3.62
CA VAL A 71 4.87 -5.72 4.15
C VAL A 71 4.53 -4.60 3.17
N GLY A 72 4.79 -4.81 1.87
CA GLY A 72 4.42 -3.84 0.82
C GLY A 72 2.91 -3.57 0.81
N PHE A 73 2.10 -4.63 0.86
CA PHE A 73 0.65 -4.52 0.99
C PHE A 73 0.23 -3.73 2.23
N ALA A 74 0.80 -4.06 3.40
CA ALA A 74 0.50 -3.37 4.65
C ALA A 74 0.80 -1.86 4.58
N LEU A 75 1.93 -1.47 3.98
CA LEU A 75 2.30 -0.07 3.79
C LEU A 75 1.26 0.65 2.93
N PHE A 76 0.96 0.15 1.72
CA PHE A 76 0.00 0.80 0.83
C PHE A 76 -1.41 0.87 1.42
N ALA A 77 -1.83 -0.14 2.17
CA ALA A 77 -3.15 -0.18 2.81
C ALA A 77 -3.28 0.80 3.98
N VAL A 78 -2.19 1.10 4.71
CA VAL A 78 -2.23 2.02 5.87
C VAL A 78 -2.11 3.50 5.48
N LEU A 79 -1.50 3.82 4.33
CA LEU A 79 -1.26 5.20 3.87
C LEU A 79 -2.51 6.10 3.89
N PRO A 80 -3.70 5.68 3.39
CA PRO A 80 -4.91 6.49 3.44
C PRO A 80 -5.29 6.87 4.88
N TYR A 81 -5.15 5.94 5.83
CA TYR A 81 -5.53 6.18 7.22
C TYR A 81 -4.58 7.18 7.90
N VAL A 82 -3.28 7.05 7.67
CA VAL A 82 -2.27 7.99 8.19
C VAL A 82 -2.55 9.41 7.69
N MET A 83 -2.89 9.55 6.41
CA MET A 83 -3.23 10.84 5.81
C MET A 83 -4.55 11.41 6.37
N PHE A 84 -5.58 10.57 6.54
CA PHE A 84 -6.86 11.01 7.09
C PHE A 84 -6.76 11.48 8.55
N ARG A 85 -6.00 10.74 9.38
CA ARG A 85 -5.77 11.07 10.78
C ARG A 85 -4.85 12.28 10.98
N ARG A 86 -4.23 12.79 9.92
CA ARG A 86 -3.20 13.84 9.98
C ARG A 86 -2.07 13.45 10.95
N GLY A 87 -1.59 12.21 10.83
CA GLY A 87 -0.37 11.77 11.52
C GLY A 87 0.91 12.38 10.95
N HIS A 88 0.80 13.32 9.99
CA HIS A 88 1.94 14.09 9.53
C HIS A 88 2.42 14.97 10.65
N VAL A 89 3.71 14.82 10.99
CA VAL A 89 4.51 15.66 11.87
C VAL A 89 4.01 17.10 11.72
N THR A 90 3.09 17.51 12.60
CA THR A 90 2.90 18.91 12.85
C THR A 90 4.30 19.36 13.23
N ILE A 91 4.75 20.43 12.61
CA ILE A 91 5.94 21.12 13.05
C ILE A 91 5.54 21.84 14.36
N ASP A 92 5.05 21.08 15.35
CA ASP A 92 4.63 21.55 16.67
C ASP A 92 5.82 22.20 17.39
N LEU A 93 7.04 21.82 16.99
CA LEU A 93 8.29 22.42 17.46
C LEU A 93 8.42 23.91 17.10
N PHE A 94 7.76 24.39 16.04
CA PHE A 94 7.79 25.79 15.62
C PHE A 94 6.42 26.49 15.74
N GLU A 95 5.41 25.80 16.28
CA GLU A 95 4.06 26.34 16.41
C GLU A 95 4.02 27.57 17.33
N SER A 96 4.91 27.62 18.33
CA SER A 96 5.06 28.78 19.22
C SER A 96 5.77 29.97 18.57
N LEU A 97 6.55 29.75 17.49
CA LEU A 97 7.26 30.80 16.76
C LEU A 97 6.41 31.39 15.61
N PHE A 98 5.50 30.60 15.05
CA PHE A 98 4.75 30.96 13.85
C PHE A 98 3.29 31.33 14.17
N GLY A 99 2.82 32.44 13.60
CA GLY A 99 1.44 32.89 13.79
C GLY A 99 0.40 31.93 13.20
N ARG A 100 -0.86 32.02 13.66
CA ARG A 100 -1.97 31.12 13.30
C ARG A 100 -2.17 30.92 11.79
N LEU A 101 -1.88 31.95 10.97
CA LEU A 101 -2.01 31.87 9.51
C LEU A 101 -0.93 30.99 8.87
N LEU A 102 0.31 31.09 9.35
CA LEU A 102 1.44 30.35 8.80
C LEU A 102 1.34 28.86 9.12
N ASN A 103 0.88 28.50 10.33
CA ASN A 103 0.62 27.11 10.69
C ASN A 103 -0.44 26.48 9.78
N ARG A 104 -1.50 27.22 9.44
CA ARG A 104 -2.54 26.75 8.50
C ARG A 104 -2.01 26.59 7.08
N LEU A 105 -1.13 27.49 6.63
CA LEU A 105 -0.46 27.36 5.33
C LEU A 105 0.46 26.15 5.29
N LEU A 106 1.23 25.89 6.35
CA LEU A 106 2.11 24.73 6.46
C LEU A 106 1.31 23.42 6.39
N VAL A 107 0.17 23.34 7.07
CA VAL A 107 -0.73 22.19 6.99
C VAL A 107 -1.29 22.00 5.58
N LEU A 108 -1.71 23.09 4.91
CA LEU A 108 -2.18 23.02 3.52
C LEU A 108 -1.07 22.57 2.57
N LEU A 109 0.15 23.07 2.74
CA LEU A 109 1.31 22.71 1.92
C LEU A 109 1.69 21.24 2.13
N GLY A 110 1.65 20.74 3.36
CA GLY A 110 1.84 19.33 3.68
C GLY A 110 0.79 18.44 3.01
N ASP A 111 -0.49 18.77 3.17
CA ASP A 111 -1.60 18.05 2.53
C ASP A 111 -1.46 18.06 0.99
N LEU A 112 -1.06 19.20 0.41
CA LEU A 112 -0.86 19.34 -1.03
C LEU A 112 0.34 18.51 -1.52
N THR A 113 1.45 18.53 -0.79
CA THR A 113 2.65 17.76 -1.13
C THR A 113 2.33 16.27 -1.15
N LEU A 114 1.62 15.77 -0.14
CA LEU A 114 1.17 14.38 -0.10
C LEU A 114 0.19 14.05 -1.22
N ALA A 115 -0.72 14.96 -1.57
CA ALA A 115 -1.63 14.76 -2.70
C ALA A 115 -0.88 14.66 -4.04
N VAL A 116 0.18 15.45 -4.22
CA VAL A 116 1.07 15.34 -5.39
C VAL A 116 1.79 13.99 -5.40
N ILE A 117 2.34 13.54 -4.28
CA ILE A 117 2.97 12.21 -4.17
C ILE A 117 1.97 11.10 -4.47
N ALA A 118 0.76 11.17 -3.90
CA ALA A 118 -0.30 10.20 -4.16
C ALA A 118 -0.69 10.15 -5.64
N TYR A 119 -0.81 11.31 -6.29
CA TYR A 119 -1.06 11.40 -7.73
C TYR A 119 0.07 10.78 -8.55
N LEU A 120 1.33 11.04 -8.19
CA LEU A 120 2.48 10.47 -8.90
C LEU A 120 2.55 8.95 -8.74
N LEU A 121 2.27 8.42 -7.54
CA LEU A 121 2.21 6.97 -7.30
C LEU A 121 1.10 6.31 -8.11
N MET A 122 -0.13 6.83 -8.03
CA MET A 122 -1.28 6.32 -8.77
C MET A 122 -1.03 6.38 -10.29
N SER A 123 -0.58 7.53 -10.80
CA SER A 123 -0.33 7.68 -12.25
C SER A 123 0.82 6.79 -12.75
N ARG A 124 1.89 6.60 -11.95
CA ARG A 124 2.98 5.69 -12.30
C ARG A 124 2.52 4.24 -12.31
N GLN A 125 1.80 3.81 -11.30
CA GLN A 125 1.34 2.43 -11.17
C GLN A 125 0.32 2.08 -12.26
N TRP A 126 -0.65 2.97 -12.49
CA TRP A 126 -1.57 2.88 -13.62
C TRP A 126 -0.82 2.73 -14.95
N PHE A 127 0.14 3.62 -15.22
CA PHE A 127 0.91 3.54 -16.46
C PHE A 127 1.69 2.23 -16.59
N LEU A 128 2.26 1.70 -15.51
CA LEU A 128 2.99 0.43 -15.53
C LEU A 128 2.07 -0.76 -15.85
N ILE A 129 0.85 -0.78 -15.31
CA ILE A 129 -0.14 -1.84 -15.59
C ILE A 129 -0.59 -1.81 -17.06
N PHE A 130 -0.84 -0.63 -17.60
CA PHE A 130 -1.34 -0.47 -18.97
C PHE A 130 -0.24 -0.46 -20.04
N LYS A 131 1.03 -0.35 -19.65
CA LYS A 131 2.14 -0.43 -20.58
C LYS A 131 2.22 -1.83 -21.18
N LYS A 132 2.60 -1.86 -22.44
CA LYS A 132 2.82 -3.05 -23.24
C LYS A 132 3.90 -3.95 -22.61
N ALA A 133 3.57 -5.23 -22.39
CA ALA A 133 4.43 -6.21 -21.71
C ALA A 133 5.64 -6.63 -22.56
N ARG A 134 5.42 -6.95 -23.85
CA ARG A 134 6.47 -7.27 -24.82
C ARG A 134 6.46 -6.29 -25.99
N ARG A 135 7.62 -6.01 -26.60
CA ARG A 135 7.78 -5.01 -27.68
C ARG A 135 6.81 -5.16 -28.89
N ASP A 136 6.18 -6.32 -29.08
CA ASP A 136 5.32 -6.61 -30.23
C ASP A 136 3.81 -6.71 -29.90
N ASP A 137 3.44 -6.88 -28.64
CA ASP A 137 2.05 -6.98 -28.14
C ASP A 137 1.13 -5.75 -28.36
N PRO A 138 -0.16 -5.86 -28.72
CA PRO A 138 -1.09 -4.72 -28.67
C PRO A 138 -1.27 -4.13 -27.25
N LEU A 139 -1.71 -2.87 -27.19
CA LEU A 139 -1.99 -2.18 -25.91
C LEU A 139 -3.16 -2.87 -25.19
N TRP A 140 -3.15 -2.90 -23.85
CA TRP A 140 -4.24 -3.50 -23.06
C TRP A 140 -5.64 -3.00 -23.48
N SER A 141 -5.79 -1.70 -23.74
CA SER A 141 -7.07 -1.13 -24.19
C SER A 141 -7.56 -1.72 -25.52
N GLU A 142 -6.64 -2.04 -26.44
CA GLU A 142 -6.98 -2.61 -27.74
C GLU A 142 -7.42 -4.07 -27.62
N LEU A 143 -6.81 -4.84 -26.71
CA LEU A 143 -7.22 -6.24 -26.45
C LEU A 143 -8.62 -6.32 -25.87
N PHE A 144 -8.93 -5.44 -24.91
CA PHE A 144 -10.27 -5.36 -24.33
C PHE A 144 -11.32 -4.91 -25.36
N LEU A 145 -10.99 -3.92 -26.20
CA LEU A 145 -11.89 -3.44 -27.27
C LEU A 145 -12.10 -4.48 -28.38
N ARG A 146 -11.09 -5.28 -28.70
CA ARG A 146 -11.18 -6.38 -29.67
C ARG A 146 -11.88 -7.63 -29.10
N GLY A 147 -12.12 -7.69 -27.78
CA GLY A 147 -12.78 -8.81 -27.12
C GLY A 147 -11.99 -10.13 -27.24
N ASN A 148 -10.67 -10.07 -27.41
CA ASN A 148 -9.85 -11.27 -27.60
C ASN A 148 -9.50 -11.92 -26.24
N TRP A 149 -10.49 -12.59 -25.64
CA TRP A 149 -10.39 -13.18 -24.30
C TRP A 149 -9.32 -14.27 -24.18
N SER A 150 -8.99 -14.98 -25.26
CA SER A 150 -7.92 -16.00 -25.24
C SER A 150 -6.56 -15.36 -25.02
N GLU A 151 -6.24 -14.29 -25.76
CA GLU A 151 -4.96 -13.60 -25.65
C GLU A 151 -4.80 -12.86 -24.30
N ILE A 152 -5.90 -12.36 -23.74
CA ILE A 152 -5.92 -11.79 -22.38
C ILE A 152 -5.63 -12.89 -21.35
N GLY A 153 -6.23 -14.07 -21.51
CA GLY A 153 -6.00 -15.22 -20.63
C GLY A 153 -4.55 -15.71 -20.69
N ASP A 154 -4.00 -15.82 -21.90
CA ASP A 154 -2.60 -16.22 -22.11
C ASP A 154 -1.63 -15.22 -21.49
N ARG A 155 -1.88 -13.91 -21.62
CA ARG A 155 -1.05 -12.87 -20.98
C ARG A 155 -1.12 -12.85 -19.47
N LEU A 156 -2.29 -13.12 -18.89
CA LEU A 156 -2.43 -13.22 -17.44
C LEU A 156 -1.72 -14.46 -16.90
N ARG A 157 -1.66 -15.53 -17.68
CA ARG A 157 -0.94 -16.77 -17.36
C ARG A 157 0.57 -16.62 -17.48
N ASP A 158 1.04 -15.96 -18.54
CA ASP A 158 2.46 -15.70 -18.80
C ASP A 158 2.99 -14.43 -18.09
N SER A 159 2.20 -13.88 -17.17
CA SER A 159 2.58 -12.71 -16.37
C SER A 159 3.82 -12.99 -15.54
N GLN A 160 4.58 -11.95 -15.20
CA GLN A 160 5.78 -12.10 -14.36
C GLN A 160 5.45 -12.87 -13.07
N GLU A 161 6.19 -13.95 -12.84
CA GLU A 161 6.11 -14.77 -11.65
C GLU A 161 7.20 -14.33 -10.65
N SER A 162 6.94 -14.55 -9.36
CA SER A 162 7.97 -14.35 -8.34
C SER A 162 9.11 -15.36 -8.54
N GLN A 163 10.34 -14.98 -8.16
CA GLN A 163 11.54 -15.73 -8.57
C GLN A 163 11.69 -17.06 -7.84
N ILE A 164 11.17 -17.15 -6.61
CA ILE A 164 11.32 -18.34 -5.76
C ILE A 164 10.02 -19.13 -5.67
N ILE A 165 8.90 -18.45 -5.37
CA ILE A 165 7.59 -19.12 -5.22
C ILE A 165 6.93 -19.40 -6.58
N GLY A 166 7.22 -18.60 -7.61
CA GLY A 166 6.56 -18.73 -8.91
C GLY A 166 5.10 -18.26 -8.89
N ILE A 167 4.69 -17.42 -7.93
CA ILE A 167 3.32 -16.89 -7.91
C ILE A 167 3.18 -15.76 -8.94
N PRO A 168 2.08 -15.71 -9.70
CA PRO A 168 1.85 -14.62 -10.64
C PRO A 168 1.67 -13.30 -9.89
N LEU A 169 2.38 -12.25 -10.32
CA LEU A 169 2.41 -10.95 -9.64
C LEU A 169 1.24 -10.02 -10.02
N TRP A 170 0.47 -10.33 -11.07
CA TRP A 170 -0.64 -9.47 -11.50
C TRP A 170 -1.68 -9.14 -10.39
N PRO A 171 -2.03 -10.05 -9.45
CA PRO A 171 -2.98 -9.73 -8.39
C PRO A 171 -2.43 -8.68 -7.42
N THR A 172 -1.12 -8.70 -7.15
CA THR A 172 -0.49 -7.75 -6.21
C THR A 172 -0.48 -6.35 -6.79
N TYR A 173 -0.26 -6.21 -8.11
CA TYR A 173 -0.39 -4.92 -8.79
C TYR A 173 -1.82 -4.36 -8.75
N MET A 174 -2.84 -5.19 -8.93
CA MET A 174 -4.24 -4.77 -8.84
C MET A 174 -4.63 -4.30 -7.44
N VAL A 175 -4.19 -5.04 -6.41
CA VAL A 175 -4.43 -4.68 -5.01
C VAL A 175 -3.69 -3.38 -4.66
N ALA A 176 -2.43 -3.22 -5.10
CA ALA A 176 -1.66 -2.01 -4.88
C ALA A 176 -2.31 -0.79 -5.57
N GLU A 177 -2.76 -0.94 -6.82
CA GLU A 177 -3.47 0.12 -7.53
C GLU A 177 -4.72 0.56 -6.76
N PHE A 178 -5.55 -0.39 -6.33
CA PHE A 178 -6.73 -0.09 -5.52
C PHE A 178 -6.39 0.72 -4.26
N CYS A 179 -5.37 0.32 -3.50
CA CYS A 179 -4.92 1.05 -2.31
C CYS A 179 -4.44 2.47 -2.66
N THR A 180 -3.69 2.64 -3.75
CA THR A 180 -3.19 3.97 -4.17
C THR A 180 -4.30 4.90 -4.68
N VAL A 181 -5.33 4.37 -5.33
CA VAL A 181 -6.53 5.14 -5.72
C VAL A 181 -7.25 5.65 -4.48
N VAL A 182 -7.47 4.79 -3.48
CA VAL A 182 -8.09 5.22 -2.22
C VAL A 182 -7.22 6.24 -1.49
N PHE A 183 -5.90 6.05 -1.48
CA PHE A 183 -4.95 7.02 -0.93
C PHE A 183 -5.07 8.39 -1.62
N PHE A 184 -5.13 8.43 -2.95
CA PHE A 184 -5.29 9.67 -3.70
C PHE A 184 -6.64 10.36 -3.44
N ILE A 185 -7.73 9.60 -3.35
CA ILE A 185 -9.06 10.15 -2.99
C ILE A 185 -9.02 10.79 -1.60
N THR A 186 -8.45 10.09 -0.61
CA THR A 186 -8.27 10.62 0.74
C THR A 186 -7.39 11.87 0.73
N ALA A 187 -6.35 11.90 -0.12
CA ALA A 187 -5.45 13.03 -0.23
C ALA A 187 -6.15 14.29 -0.75
N VAL A 188 -6.91 14.16 -1.83
CA VAL A 188 -7.72 15.26 -2.39
C VAL A 188 -8.72 15.76 -1.35
N PHE A 189 -9.35 14.86 -0.60
CA PHE A 189 -10.26 15.25 0.48
C PHE A 189 -9.56 16.04 1.59
N CYS A 190 -8.37 15.62 2.03
CA CYS A 190 -7.60 16.35 3.04
C CYS A 190 -7.19 17.75 2.56
N VAL A 191 -6.78 17.90 1.29
CA VAL A 191 -6.49 19.22 0.69
C VAL A 191 -7.72 20.12 0.71
N ILE A 192 -8.89 19.60 0.30
CA ILE A 192 -10.15 20.37 0.32
C ILE A 192 -10.51 20.76 1.75
N ARG A 193 -10.38 19.84 2.72
CA ARG A 193 -10.64 20.12 4.14
C ARG A 193 -9.72 21.23 4.66
N SER A 194 -8.43 21.15 4.37
CA SER A 194 -7.42 22.14 4.76
C SER A 194 -7.66 23.52 4.13
N ALA A 195 -7.99 23.56 2.84
CA ALA A 195 -8.29 24.80 2.13
C ALA A 195 -9.55 25.51 2.69
N ARG A 196 -10.55 24.76 3.15
CA ARG A 196 -11.73 25.33 3.83
C ARG A 196 -11.38 25.96 5.16
N THR A 197 -10.51 25.33 5.95
CA THR A 197 -10.02 25.87 7.23
C THR A 197 -9.24 27.18 7.04
N LEU A 198 -8.56 27.35 5.91
CA LEU A 198 -7.87 28.60 5.57
C LEU A 198 -8.86 29.73 5.20
N ARG A 199 -9.92 29.41 4.45
CA ARG A 199 -10.92 30.39 3.98
C ARG A 199 -11.89 30.87 5.06
N HIS A 200 -12.21 30.04 6.05
CA HIS A 200 -13.14 30.39 7.12
C HIS A 200 -12.47 30.29 8.50
N PRO A 201 -11.65 31.28 8.87
CA PRO A 201 -10.87 31.20 10.09
C PRO A 201 -11.67 31.32 11.40
N SER A 202 -12.91 31.84 11.34
CA SER A 202 -13.75 32.20 12.49
C SER A 202 -14.58 31.07 13.09
N GLN A 203 -14.45 29.83 12.61
CA GLN A 203 -15.28 28.69 13.07
C GLN A 203 -14.53 27.69 13.98
N ILE A 204 -13.27 27.98 14.34
CA ILE A 204 -12.43 27.13 15.20
C ILE A 204 -11.71 28.01 16.23
N GLU A 205 -12.47 28.77 17.00
CA GLU A 205 -12.07 29.26 18.32
C GLU A 205 -13.07 28.69 19.33
N VAL A 206 -12.92 27.39 19.63
CA VAL A 206 -13.27 26.77 20.92
C VAL A 206 -12.28 25.64 21.15
#